data_AF-A0AAU8X4F7-F1
#
_entry.id   AF-A0AAU8X4F7-F1
#
_cell.length_a   1.000
_cell.length_b   1.000
_cell.length_c   1.000
_cell.angle_alpha   90.00
_cell.angle_beta   90.00
_cell.angle_gamma   90.00
#
_symmetry.space_group_name_H-M   'P 1'
#
loop_
_entity.id
_entity.type
_entity.pdbx_description
1 polymer ?
#
loop_
_entity_poly.entity_id
_entity_poly.type
_entity_poly.pdbx_seq_one_letter_code
_entity_poly.pdbx_strand_id
1 'polypeptide(L)'
;MTHQLTFADSEFYSKRRQTRKEIFLSRMAQLLPWQIMLDVIDPVYPKVGNCRRPYPLETMLCIHCMRVEHPFRIIKCQFGFVKARYKGLLKNDNQLAMLFALANLVRVDQMIKQWERST
;
A
#
# COMPACT_ATOMS: atom_id res chain seq x y z
N MET A 1 5.52 -4.02 -29.00
CA MET A 1 6.86 -3.49 -29.31
C MET A 1 7.81 -3.96 -28.24
N THR A 2 8.78 -4.79 -28.60
CA THR A 2 9.78 -5.36 -27.70
C THR A 2 10.77 -4.25 -27.30
N HIS A 3 10.79 -3.92 -26.01
CA HIS A 3 11.76 -2.98 -25.45
C HIS A 3 13.16 -3.61 -25.52
N GLN A 4 13.97 -3.21 -26.51
CA GLN A 4 15.34 -3.67 -26.63
C GLN A 4 16.15 -3.09 -25.47
N LEU A 5 16.57 -3.95 -24.55
CA LEU A 5 17.38 -3.56 -23.40
C LEU A 5 18.78 -3.16 -23.88
N THR A 6 19.18 -1.93 -23.57
CA THR A 6 20.53 -1.47 -23.88
C THR A 6 21.54 -2.04 -22.88
N PHE A 7 22.82 -2.08 -23.27
CA PHE A 7 23.89 -2.58 -22.42
C PHE A 7 23.95 -1.85 -21.07
N ALA A 8 23.70 -0.53 -21.07
CA ALA A 8 23.61 0.27 -19.86
C ALA A 8 22.47 -0.19 -18.93
N ASP A 9 21.28 -0.46 -19.49
CA ASP A 9 20.13 -0.92 -18.71
C ASP A 9 20.43 -2.23 -17.97
N SER A 10 21.08 -3.19 -18.65
CA SER A 10 21.45 -4.49 -18.08
C SER A 10 22.38 -4.36 -16.87
N GLU A 11 23.36 -3.46 -16.92
CA GLU A 11 24.26 -3.21 -15.79
C GLU A 11 23.52 -2.60 -14.59
N PHE A 12 22.55 -1.72 -14.83
CA PHE A 12 21.73 -1.12 -13.79
C PHE A 12 20.75 -2.10 -13.13
N TYR A 13 20.14 -3.01 -13.90
CA TYR A 13 19.23 -4.01 -13.33
C TYR A 13 19.94 -4.92 -12.31
N SER A 14 21.20 -5.28 -12.56
CA SER A 14 21.98 -6.15 -11.67
C SER A 14 22.34 -5.50 -10.32
N LYS A 15 22.42 -4.16 -10.27
CA LYS A 15 22.86 -3.39 -9.09
C LYS A 15 21.72 -2.63 -8.39
N ARG A 16 20.50 -2.72 -8.89
CA ARG A 16 19.36 -1.97 -8.35
C ARG A 16 18.97 -2.50 -6.97
N ARG A 17 19.13 -1.65 -5.94
CA ARG A 17 18.58 -1.92 -4.60
C ARG A 17 17.06 -2.00 -4.71
N GLN A 18 16.50 -3.15 -4.32
CA GLN A 18 15.06 -3.30 -4.21
C GLN A 18 14.51 -2.33 -3.16
N THR A 19 13.46 -1.61 -3.52
CA THR A 19 12.80 -0.72 -2.57
C THR A 19 12.02 -1.55 -1.54
N ARG A 20 11.83 -1.01 -0.33
CA ARG A 20 10.97 -1.65 0.68
C ARG A 20 9.56 -1.93 0.16
N LYS A 21 9.07 -1.09 -0.77
CA LYS A 21 7.79 -1.22 -1.45
C LYS A 21 7.76 -2.44 -2.39
N GLU A 22 8.81 -2.65 -3.19
CA GLU A 22 8.93 -3.81 -4.08
C GLU A 22 9.02 -5.12 -3.27
N ILE A 23 9.82 -5.16 -2.21
CA ILE A 23 9.93 -6.33 -1.31
C ILE A 23 8.58 -6.65 -0.66
N PHE A 24 7.82 -5.64 -0.30
CA PHE A 24 6.50 -5.81 0.27
C PHE A 24 5.50 -6.39 -0.75
N LEU A 25 5.44 -5.82 -1.96
CA LEU A 25 4.56 -6.31 -3.01
C LEU A 25 4.89 -7.74 -3.43
N SER A 26 6.18 -8.10 -3.50
CA SER A 26 6.58 -9.46 -3.84
C SER A 26 6.14 -10.48 -2.79
N ARG A 27 6.25 -10.13 -1.49
CA ARG A 27 5.71 -10.95 -0.40
C ARG A 27 4.18 -11.03 -0.43
N MET A 28 3.50 -9.91 -0.70
CA MET A 28 2.03 -9.90 -0.80
C MET A 28 1.54 -10.76 -1.95
N ALA A 29 2.20 -10.73 -3.11
CA ALA A 29 1.82 -11.54 -4.27
C ALA A 29 1.95 -13.05 -4.02
N GLN A 30 2.81 -13.47 -3.08
CA GLN A 30 2.92 -14.86 -2.65
C GLN A 30 1.82 -15.28 -1.65
N LEU A 31 1.36 -14.34 -0.81
CA LEU A 31 0.41 -14.62 0.27
C LEU A 31 -1.05 -14.41 -0.13
N LEU A 32 -1.31 -13.43 -1.01
CA LEU A 32 -2.65 -13.11 -1.47
C LEU A 32 -2.91 -13.77 -2.82
N PRO A 33 -4.02 -14.52 -2.97
CA PRO A 33 -4.44 -15.02 -4.26
C PRO A 33 -4.98 -13.86 -5.10
N TRP A 34 -4.08 -13.14 -5.78
CA TRP A 34 -4.43 -11.93 -6.54
C TRP A 34 -5.52 -12.19 -7.57
N GLN A 35 -5.44 -13.32 -8.28
CA GLN A 35 -6.40 -13.66 -9.31
C GLN A 35 -7.83 -13.75 -8.75
N ILE A 36 -8.00 -14.42 -7.61
CA ILE A 36 -9.32 -14.57 -6.97
C ILE A 36 -9.87 -13.19 -6.57
N MET A 37 -9.02 -12.30 -6.08
CA MET A 37 -9.44 -10.95 -5.72
C MET A 37 -9.85 -10.13 -6.95
N LEU A 38 -9.11 -10.24 -8.05
CA LEU A 38 -9.47 -9.58 -9.30
C LEU A 38 -10.81 -10.10 -9.83
N ASP A 39 -11.02 -11.42 -9.83
CA ASP A 39 -12.24 -12.05 -10.32
C ASP A 39 -13.49 -11.63 -9.51
N VAL A 40 -13.33 -11.41 -8.21
CA VAL A 40 -14.41 -10.92 -7.34
C VAL A 40 -14.73 -9.44 -7.56
N ILE A 41 -13.72 -8.62 -7.87
CA ILE A 41 -13.88 -7.16 -7.97
C ILE A 41 -14.24 -6.72 -9.40
N ASP A 42 -13.77 -7.44 -10.42
CA ASP A 42 -13.99 -7.11 -11.85
C ASP A 42 -15.46 -6.83 -12.21
N PRO A 43 -16.46 -7.58 -11.71
CA PRO A 43 -17.86 -7.33 -12.05
C PRO A 43 -18.39 -5.97 -11.60
N VAL A 44 -17.87 -5.44 -10.48
CA VAL A 44 -18.33 -4.19 -9.86
C VAL A 44 -17.45 -3.00 -10.29
N TYR A 45 -16.25 -3.27 -10.80
CA TYR A 45 -15.29 -2.23 -11.13
C TYR A 45 -15.77 -1.38 -12.33
N PRO A 46 -15.70 -0.04 -12.26
CA PRO A 46 -16.17 0.82 -13.34
C PRO A 46 -15.43 0.51 -14.64
N LYS A 47 -16.22 0.20 -15.67
CA LYS A 47 -15.73 -0.03 -17.02
C LYS A 47 -15.62 1.30 -17.78
N VAL A 48 -14.77 1.31 -18.80
CA VAL A 48 -14.42 2.53 -19.52
C VAL A 48 -15.68 3.17 -20.12
N GLY A 49 -15.94 4.43 -19.78
CA GLY A 49 -16.99 5.28 -20.33
C GLY A 49 -16.46 6.67 -20.67
N ASN A 50 -17.32 7.68 -20.79
CA ASN A 50 -16.93 9.06 -21.16
C ASN A 50 -16.20 9.85 -20.05
N CYS A 51 -16.01 9.26 -18.87
CA CYS A 51 -15.35 9.91 -17.74
C CYS A 51 -13.83 9.66 -17.72
N ARG A 52 -13.15 10.12 -16.66
CA ARG A 52 -11.74 9.78 -16.40
C ARG A 52 -11.55 8.27 -16.44
N ARG A 53 -10.53 7.82 -17.18
CA ARG A 53 -10.21 6.39 -17.29
C ARG A 53 -9.86 5.84 -15.90
N PRO A 54 -10.57 4.81 -15.42
CA PRO A 54 -10.19 4.15 -14.17
C PRO A 54 -8.82 3.51 -14.32
N TYR A 55 -8.08 3.43 -13.22
CA TYR A 55 -6.79 2.72 -13.22
C TYR A 55 -7.01 1.24 -13.55
N PRO A 56 -6.01 0.55 -14.13
CA PRO A 56 -6.07 -0.90 -14.25
C PRO A 56 -6.36 -1.53 -12.89
N LEU A 57 -7.28 -2.49 -12.85
CA LEU A 57 -7.80 -3.06 -11.59
C LEU A 57 -6.68 -3.57 -10.67
N GLU A 58 -5.72 -4.28 -11.24
CA GLU A 58 -4.54 -4.78 -10.50
C GLU A 58 -3.70 -3.65 -9.89
N THR A 59 -3.49 -2.57 -10.63
CA THR A 59 -2.75 -1.40 -10.13
C THR A 59 -3.51 -0.70 -9.01
N MET A 60 -4.82 -0.52 -9.17
CA MET A 60 -5.70 0.07 -8.16
C MET A 60 -5.65 -0.75 -6.86
N LEU A 61 -5.75 -2.06 -7.00
CA LEU A 61 -5.73 -3.01 -5.89
C LEU A 61 -4.37 -3.02 -5.16
N CYS A 62 -3.26 -2.99 -5.90
CA CYS A 62 -1.91 -2.84 -5.32
C CYS A 62 -1.75 -1.53 -4.55
N ILE A 63 -2.24 -0.40 -5.11
CA ILE A 63 -2.22 0.90 -4.44
C ILE A 63 -3.04 0.85 -3.15
N HIS A 64 -4.20 0.19 -3.18
CA HIS A 64 -5.06 0.04 -2.01
C HIS A 64 -4.37 -0.78 -0.91
N CYS A 65 -3.80 -1.94 -1.24
CA CYS A 65 -3.07 -2.78 -0.28
C CYS A 65 -1.87 -2.04 0.34
N MET A 66 -1.13 -1.27 -0.44
CA MET A 66 -0.05 -0.41 0.08
C MET A 66 -0.55 0.70 1.00
N ARG A 67 -1.69 1.32 0.66
CA ARG A 67 -2.28 2.38 1.49
C ARG A 67 -2.80 1.85 2.82
N VAL A 68 -3.32 0.62 2.84
CA VAL A 68 -3.85 -0.03 4.05
C VAL A 68 -2.72 -0.53 4.95
N GLU A 69 -1.65 -1.11 4.40
CA GLU A 69 -0.54 -1.62 5.23
C GLU A 69 0.20 -0.52 6.00
N HIS A 70 0.35 0.66 5.39
CA HIS A 70 1.08 1.77 5.99
C HIS A 70 0.56 2.22 7.37
N PRO A 71 -0.74 2.52 7.57
CA PRO A 71 -1.28 2.86 8.88
C PRO A 71 -1.21 1.67 9.84
N PHE A 72 -1.44 0.43 9.40
CA PHE A 72 -1.28 -0.74 10.27
C PHE A 72 0.16 -0.88 10.79
N ARG A 73 1.16 -0.62 9.96
CA ARG A 73 2.57 -0.61 10.36
C ARG A 73 2.87 0.51 11.36
N ILE A 74 2.34 1.71 11.16
CA ILE A 74 2.48 2.82 12.13
C ILE A 74 1.86 2.41 13.48
N ILE A 75 0.64 1.89 13.46
CA ILE A 75 -0.10 1.48 14.66
C ILE A 75 0.63 0.36 15.42
N LYS A 76 1.13 -0.65 14.71
CA LYS A 76 1.80 -1.80 15.34
C LYS A 76 3.22 -1.47 15.81
N CYS A 77 4.01 -0.74 15.00
CA CYS A 77 5.43 -0.51 15.28
C CYS A 77 5.71 0.78 16.07
N GLN A 78 4.97 1.87 15.82
CA GLN A 78 5.20 3.16 16.51
C GLN A 78 4.31 3.29 17.75
N PHE A 79 3.03 2.92 17.63
CA PHE A 79 2.08 2.98 18.76
C PHE A 79 2.02 1.68 19.58
N GLY A 80 2.75 0.64 19.18
CA GLY A 80 2.92 -0.58 19.98
C GLY A 80 1.67 -1.45 20.12
N PHE A 81 0.66 -1.29 19.25
CA PHE A 81 -0.59 -2.06 19.32
C PHE A 81 -0.41 -3.48 18.72
N VAL A 82 0.29 -4.35 19.46
CA VAL A 82 0.67 -5.70 19.00
C VAL A 82 -0.32 -6.78 19.46
N LYS A 83 -1.03 -6.57 20.57
CA LYS A 83 -2.00 -7.54 21.13
C LYS A 83 -3.37 -6.88 21.34
N ALA A 84 -4.41 -7.51 20.81
CA ALA A 84 -5.79 -7.15 21.09
C ALA A 84 -6.24 -7.76 22.44
N ARG A 85 -6.97 -7.00 23.25
CA ARG A 85 -7.58 -7.51 24.49
C ARG A 85 -9.03 -7.91 24.22
N TYR A 86 -9.35 -9.20 24.20
CA TYR A 86 -10.73 -9.63 23.87
C TYR A 86 -11.81 -9.20 24.88
N LYS A 87 -11.41 -8.79 26.10
CA LYS A 87 -12.35 -8.17 27.06
C LYS A 87 -12.56 -6.70 26.73
N GLY A 88 -13.83 -6.30 26.54
CA GLY A 88 -14.21 -4.90 26.30
C GLY A 88 -14.02 -4.46 24.85
N LEU A 89 -14.54 -5.24 23.90
CA LEU A 89 -14.39 -5.02 22.46
C LEU A 89 -14.73 -3.59 22.00
N LEU A 90 -15.84 -3.03 22.50
CA LEU A 90 -16.26 -1.65 22.18
C LEU A 90 -15.20 -0.59 22.56
N LYS A 91 -14.49 -0.78 23.68
CA LYS A 91 -13.42 0.14 24.11
C LYS A 91 -12.19 0.02 23.21
N ASN A 92 -11.89 -1.18 22.74
CA ASN A 92 -10.80 -1.39 21.78
C ASN A 92 -11.13 -0.83 20.40
N ASP A 93 -12.38 -0.93 19.95
CA ASP A 93 -12.79 -0.33 18.67
C ASP A 93 -12.62 1.19 18.68
N ASN A 94 -13.04 1.85 19.76
CA ASN A 94 -12.82 3.29 19.93
C ASN A 94 -11.33 3.63 20.01
N GLN A 95 -10.53 2.81 20.70
CA GLN A 95 -9.07 2.98 20.75
C GLN A 95 -8.45 2.82 19.36
N LEU A 96 -8.89 1.81 18.59
CA LEU A 96 -8.40 1.54 17.25
C LEU A 96 -8.76 2.67 16.29
N ALA A 97 -10.00 3.16 16.34
CA ALA A 97 -10.44 4.33 15.55
C ALA A 97 -9.57 5.56 15.83
N MET A 98 -9.27 5.83 17.11
CA MET A 98 -8.38 6.92 17.51
C MET A 98 -6.95 6.69 17.03
N LEU A 99 -6.42 5.46 17.09
CA LEU A 99 -5.10 5.12 16.57
C LEU A 99 -4.99 5.30 15.04
N PHE A 100 -6.05 4.97 14.30
CA PHE A 100 -6.09 5.25 12.85
C PHE A 100 -6.09 6.75 12.55
N ALA A 101 -6.81 7.56 13.32
CA ALA A 101 -6.78 9.02 13.19
C ALA A 101 -5.36 9.57 13.46
N LEU A 102 -4.70 9.12 14.53
CA LEU A 102 -3.32 9.51 14.84
C LEU A 102 -2.33 9.04 13.78
N ALA A 103 -2.49 7.84 13.24
CA ALA A 103 -1.65 7.34 12.16
C ALA A 103 -1.75 8.20 10.89
N ASN A 104 -2.94 8.74 10.58
CA ASN A 104 -3.12 9.68 9.49
C ASN A 104 -2.38 11.01 9.75
N LEU A 105 -2.42 11.54 10.98
CA LEU A 105 -1.67 12.76 11.34
C LEU A 105 -0.16 12.57 11.21
N VAL A 106 0.38 11.46 11.71
CA VAL A 106 1.81 11.13 11.57
C VAL A 106 2.22 11.03 10.09
N ARG A 107 1.33 10.50 9.25
CA ARG A 107 1.57 10.43 7.80
C ARG A 107 1.63 11.82 7.17
N VAL A 108 0.77 12.75 7.58
CA VAL A 108 0.79 14.14 7.09
C VAL A 108 2.06 14.86 7.52
N ASP A 109 2.49 14.72 8.78
CA ASP A 109 3.76 15.27 9.27
C ASP A 109 4.97 14.78 8.44
N GLN A 110 5.01 13.49 8.12
CA GLN A 110 6.05 12.92 7.26
C GLN A 110 6.04 13.51 5.85
N MET A 111 4.85 13.82 5.31
CA MET A 111 4.71 14.46 4.00
C MET A 111 5.22 15.90 4.02
N ILE A 112 4.89 16.66 5.06
CA ILE A 112 5.36 18.05 5.23
C ILE A 112 6.89 18.08 5.31
N LYS A 113 7.48 17.23 6.16
CA LYS A 113 8.95 17.10 6.29
C LYS A 113 9.65 16.63 5.01
N GLN A 114 8.95 15.92 4.12
CA GLN A 114 9.50 15.56 2.81
C GLN A 114 9.45 16.75 1.87
N TRP A 115 8.34 17.48 1.87
CA TRP A 115 8.17 18.68 1.05
C TRP A 115 9.21 19.75 1.40
N GLU A 116 9.44 20.03 2.69
CA GLU A 116 10.49 20.96 3.17
C GLU A 116 11.91 20.58 2.75
N ARG A 117 12.19 19.28 2.57
CA ARG A 117 13.50 18.78 2.10
C ARG A 117 13.66 18.82 0.57
N SER A 118 12.56 19.06 -0.15
CA SER A 118 12.51 19.08 -1.61
C SER A 118 12.63 20.49 -2.19
N THR A 119 12.22 21.49 -1.41
CA THR A 119 12.49 22.92 -1.60
C THR A 119 13.89 23.29 -1.13
#